data_AF-A0A0D7E0D4-F1
#
_entry.id   AF-A0A0D7E0D4-F1
#
_cell.length_a   1.000
_cell.length_b   1.000
_cell.length_c   1.000
_cell.angle_alpha   90.00
_cell.angle_beta   90.00
_cell.angle_gamma   90.00
#
_symmetry.space_group_name_H-M   'P 1'
#
loop_
_entity.id
_entity.type
_entity.pdbx_description
1 polymer ?
#
loop_
_entity_poly.entity_id
_entity_poly.type
_entity_poly.pdbx_seq_one_letter_code
_entity_poly.pdbx_strand_id
1 'polypeptide(L)'
;TKSALYAEILADECDADPGLKGLLALEPSTETLVVLVRGMVGHFRQASEAPEQEEAQRLRLMMTSQIDDGEFARFLYEKIGSLIGPVFTASLDRAVAAGDASRVGRESLNLFWFAHHTVFMAALSRLPAVPCLTYGNAADLERQTCEFILRGIGLNEAAIAEHLDRELSPDQMRAVARESV
;
A
#
# COMPACT_ATOMS: atom_id res chain seq x y z
N THR A 1 27.74 2.82 -2.64
CA THR A 1 27.24 4.17 -3.00
C THR A 1 26.24 4.63 -1.97
N LYS A 2 25.83 5.91 -1.93
CA LYS A 2 24.76 6.38 -1.02
C LYS A 2 23.51 5.51 -1.18
N SER A 3 23.12 5.19 -2.41
CA SER A 3 21.98 4.30 -2.73
C SER A 3 22.10 2.89 -2.14
N ALA A 4 23.29 2.27 -2.19
CA ALA A 4 23.51 0.95 -1.60
C ALA A 4 23.43 0.97 -0.06
N LEU A 5 23.91 2.03 0.59
CA LEU A 5 23.83 2.17 2.04
C LEU A 5 22.38 2.39 2.52
N TYR A 6 21.61 3.19 1.79
CA TYR A 6 20.18 3.38 2.07
C TYR A 6 19.37 2.10 1.82
N ALA A 7 19.69 1.35 0.75
CA ALA A 7 19.06 0.05 0.48
C ALA A 7 19.31 -0.95 1.61
N GLU A 8 20.53 -1.01 2.15
CA GLU A 8 20.88 -1.89 3.27
C GLU A 8 20.15 -1.52 4.58
N ILE A 9 20.03 -0.23 4.89
CA ILE A 9 19.28 0.26 6.06
C ILE A 9 17.78 -0.07 5.93
N LEU A 10 17.19 0.13 4.75
CA LEU A 10 15.78 -0.16 4.49
C LEU A 10 15.47 -1.67 4.40
N ALA A 11 16.47 -2.47 4.03
CA ALA A 11 16.40 -3.91 4.14
C ALA A 11 16.24 -4.35 5.60
N ASP A 12 16.86 -3.66 6.54
CA ASP A 12 16.68 -4.00 7.95
C ASP A 12 15.32 -3.50 8.46
N GLU A 13 14.86 -2.33 8.01
CA GLU A 13 13.61 -1.71 8.46
C GLU A 13 12.33 -2.44 8.00
N CYS A 14 12.18 -2.84 6.73
CA CYS A 14 10.99 -3.61 6.33
C CYS A 14 10.97 -5.01 6.97
N ASP A 15 12.15 -5.57 7.30
CA ASP A 15 12.24 -6.85 8.01
C ASP A 15 12.01 -6.68 9.51
N ALA A 16 12.14 -5.46 10.05
CA ALA A 16 11.90 -5.12 11.44
C ALA A 16 10.46 -4.66 11.71
N ASP A 17 9.73 -4.17 10.69
CA ASP A 17 8.40 -3.56 10.85
C ASP A 17 7.36 -4.53 11.45
N PRO A 18 6.95 -4.31 12.73
CA PRO A 18 5.96 -5.15 13.39
C PRO A 18 4.56 -5.05 12.75
N GLY A 19 4.26 -3.92 12.10
CA GLY A 19 2.97 -3.70 11.46
C GLY A 19 2.82 -4.48 10.17
N LEU A 20 3.81 -4.37 9.28
CA LEU A 20 3.90 -5.21 8.10
C LEU A 20 3.88 -6.70 8.47
N LYS A 21 4.61 -7.12 9.51
CA LYS A 21 4.57 -8.51 10.02
C LYS A 21 3.18 -8.95 10.48
N GLY A 22 2.45 -8.07 11.16
CA GLY A 22 1.07 -8.34 11.58
C GLY A 22 0.12 -8.54 10.41
N LEU A 23 0.26 -7.72 9.35
CA LEU A 23 -0.52 -7.85 8.11
C LEU A 23 -0.18 -9.14 7.35
N LEU A 24 1.10 -9.52 7.29
CA LEU A 24 1.57 -10.73 6.64
C LEU A 24 1.15 -12.02 7.37
N ALA A 25 0.84 -11.93 8.67
CA ALA A 25 0.38 -13.07 9.47
C ALA A 25 -1.13 -13.35 9.33
N LEU A 26 -1.88 -12.48 8.65
CA LEU A 26 -3.31 -12.66 8.44
C LEU A 26 -3.60 -13.85 7.52
N GLU A 27 -4.65 -14.60 7.83
CA GLU A 27 -5.12 -15.68 6.95
C GLU A 27 -5.66 -15.07 5.64
N PRO A 28 -5.26 -15.58 4.45
CA PRO A 28 -5.74 -15.04 3.18
C PRO A 28 -7.26 -15.13 3.03
N SER A 29 -7.91 -13.98 2.80
CA SER A 29 -9.37 -13.84 2.68
C SER A 29 -9.75 -12.53 1.97
N THR A 30 -11.03 -12.37 1.61
CA THR A 30 -11.56 -11.09 1.09
C THR A 30 -11.30 -9.94 2.07
N GLU A 31 -11.49 -10.20 3.37
CA GLU A 31 -11.21 -9.23 4.43
C GLU A 31 -9.73 -8.85 4.49
N THR A 32 -8.83 -9.82 4.43
CA THR A 32 -7.37 -9.58 4.43
C THR A 32 -6.96 -8.73 3.23
N LEU A 33 -7.55 -8.96 2.05
CA LEU A 33 -7.30 -8.14 0.87
C LEU A 33 -7.71 -6.67 1.08
N VAL A 34 -8.88 -6.45 1.69
CA VAL A 34 -9.36 -5.10 2.04
C VAL A 34 -8.44 -4.45 3.06
N VAL A 35 -7.99 -5.18 4.08
CA VAL A 35 -7.07 -4.70 5.11
C VAL A 35 -5.73 -4.28 4.48
N LEU A 36 -5.17 -5.08 3.55
CA LEU A 36 -3.93 -4.74 2.84
C LEU A 36 -4.07 -3.44 2.03
N VAL A 37 -5.17 -3.28 1.30
CA VAL A 37 -5.43 -2.05 0.52
C VAL A 37 -5.58 -0.83 1.44
N ARG A 38 -6.35 -0.96 2.53
CA ARG A 38 -6.52 0.13 3.51
C ARG A 38 -5.20 0.52 4.17
N GLY A 39 -4.38 -0.46 4.55
CA GLY A 39 -3.06 -0.21 5.12
C GLY A 39 -2.16 0.56 4.16
N MET A 40 -2.09 0.12 2.91
CA MET A 40 -1.34 0.81 1.86
C MET A 40 -1.86 2.25 1.62
N VAL A 41 -3.18 2.47 1.54
CA VAL A 41 -3.73 3.83 1.38
C VAL A 41 -3.40 4.71 2.59
N GLY A 42 -3.55 4.18 3.80
CA GLY A 42 -3.21 4.86 5.05
C GLY A 42 -1.75 5.29 5.11
N HIS A 43 -0.83 4.40 4.71
CA HIS A 43 0.61 4.66 4.66
C HIS A 43 0.96 5.88 3.81
N PHE A 44 0.60 5.85 2.53
CA PHE A 44 0.94 6.91 1.60
C PHE A 44 0.20 8.22 1.93
N ARG A 45 -0.99 8.14 2.55
CA ARG A 45 -1.69 9.33 3.06
C ARG A 45 -0.86 9.99 4.17
N GLN A 46 -0.44 9.23 5.19
CA GLN A 46 0.37 9.73 6.30
C GLN A 46 1.69 10.32 5.82
N ALA A 47 2.40 9.62 4.92
CA ALA A 47 3.65 10.07 4.32
C ALA A 47 3.53 11.45 3.64
N SER A 48 2.36 11.78 3.08
CA SER A 48 2.11 13.06 2.42
C SER A 48 1.71 14.20 3.35
N GLU A 49 1.31 13.91 4.60
CA GLU A 49 0.81 14.91 5.56
C GLU A 49 1.92 15.56 6.38
N ALA A 50 3.09 14.91 6.47
CA ALA A 50 4.27 15.44 7.15
C ALA A 50 5.49 15.47 6.20
N PRO A 51 5.58 16.44 5.27
CA PRO A 51 6.60 16.47 4.22
C PRO A 51 8.06 16.59 4.71
N GLU A 52 8.25 16.96 5.97
CA GLU A 52 9.56 17.06 6.63
C GLU A 52 9.99 15.75 7.30
N GLN A 53 9.09 14.78 7.44
CA GLN A 53 9.42 13.47 8.02
C GLN A 53 10.18 12.60 7.02
N GLU A 54 10.86 11.60 7.57
CA GLU A 54 11.69 10.68 6.81
C GLU A 54 10.93 9.99 5.67
N GLU A 55 9.67 9.63 5.90
CA GLU A 55 8.83 8.94 4.91
C GLU A 55 8.61 9.78 3.64
N ALA A 56 8.40 11.08 3.78
CA ALA A 56 8.30 11.99 2.64
C ALA A 56 9.61 12.07 1.83
N GLN A 57 10.76 11.96 2.50
CA GLN A 57 12.06 11.89 1.83
C GLN A 57 12.26 10.54 1.13
N ARG A 58 11.75 9.45 1.70
CA ARG A 58 11.75 8.11 1.07
C ARG A 58 10.94 8.12 -0.22
N LEU A 59 9.76 8.75 -0.25
CA LEU A 59 8.97 8.91 -1.47
C LEU A 59 9.74 9.67 -2.57
N ARG A 60 10.45 10.75 -2.21
CA ARG A 60 11.29 11.50 -3.15
C ARG A 60 12.44 10.65 -3.68
N LEU A 61 13.13 9.92 -2.80
CA LEU A 61 14.23 9.03 -3.20
C LEU A 61 13.75 7.92 -4.13
N MET A 62 12.59 7.31 -3.83
CA MET A 62 11.95 6.32 -4.69
C MET A 62 11.71 6.89 -6.09
N MET A 63 11.06 8.06 -6.18
CA MET A 63 10.75 8.70 -7.47
C MET A 63 12.02 9.04 -8.26
N THR A 64 13.03 9.62 -7.61
CA THR A 64 14.32 9.92 -8.25
C THR A 64 14.98 8.65 -8.77
N SER A 65 15.03 7.57 -7.97
CA SER A 65 15.58 6.30 -8.43
C SER A 65 14.81 5.75 -9.62
N GLN A 66 13.48 5.85 -9.68
CA GLN A 66 12.70 5.37 -10.84
C GLN A 66 13.05 6.08 -12.14
N ILE A 67 13.34 7.38 -12.07
CA ILE A 67 13.66 8.19 -13.24
C ILE A 67 15.11 7.98 -13.68
N ASP A 68 16.01 7.69 -12.72
CA ASP A 68 17.45 7.58 -12.96
C ASP A 68 17.91 6.11 -13.14
N ASP A 69 18.59 5.52 -12.14
CA ASP A 69 19.26 4.21 -12.24
C ASP A 69 18.36 3.00 -11.89
N GLY A 70 17.25 3.26 -11.23
CA GLY A 70 16.31 2.27 -10.72
C GLY A 70 16.87 1.30 -9.68
N GLU A 71 18.09 1.46 -9.16
CA GLU A 71 18.70 0.47 -8.26
C GLU A 71 17.91 0.35 -6.96
N PHE A 72 17.64 1.49 -6.33
CA PHE A 72 16.88 1.56 -5.09
C PHE A 72 15.42 1.13 -5.29
N ALA A 73 14.78 1.62 -6.35
CA ALA A 73 13.40 1.24 -6.67
C ALA A 73 13.25 -0.26 -6.94
N ARG A 74 14.16 -0.85 -7.71
CA ARG A 74 14.16 -2.29 -8.03
C ARG A 74 14.36 -3.13 -6.77
N PHE A 75 15.31 -2.75 -5.92
CA PHE A 75 15.55 -3.43 -4.65
C PHE A 75 14.30 -3.44 -3.76
N LEU A 76 13.67 -2.27 -3.57
CA LEU A 76 12.46 -2.18 -2.74
C LEU A 76 11.28 -2.94 -3.34
N TYR A 77 11.07 -2.89 -4.65
CA TYR A 77 9.99 -3.63 -5.30
C TYR A 77 10.19 -5.15 -5.26
N GLU A 78 11.42 -5.63 -5.42
CA GLU A 78 11.73 -7.04 -5.23
C GLU A 78 11.44 -7.49 -3.79
N LYS A 79 11.84 -6.66 -2.82
CA LYS A 79 11.60 -6.94 -1.41
C LYS A 79 10.10 -6.93 -1.06
N ILE A 80 9.39 -5.86 -1.36
CA ILE A 80 7.94 -5.75 -1.10
C ILE A 80 7.17 -6.84 -1.85
N GLY A 81 7.56 -7.12 -3.10
CA GLY A 81 6.96 -8.18 -3.90
C GLY A 81 7.11 -9.56 -3.28
N SER A 82 8.30 -9.88 -2.74
CA SER A 82 8.53 -11.16 -2.06
C SER A 82 7.78 -11.29 -0.73
N LEU A 83 7.65 -10.19 0.01
CA LEU A 83 6.91 -10.15 1.29
C LEU A 83 5.40 -10.22 1.10
N ILE A 84 4.82 -9.32 0.29
CA ILE A 84 3.36 -9.13 0.17
C ILE A 84 2.74 -10.02 -0.90
N GLY A 85 3.50 -10.38 -1.94
CA GLY A 85 2.98 -11.11 -3.09
C GLY A 85 2.22 -12.40 -2.74
N PRO A 86 2.72 -13.25 -1.83
CA PRO A 86 2.03 -14.47 -1.42
C PRO A 86 0.65 -14.20 -0.77
N VAL A 87 0.58 -13.32 0.23
CA VAL A 87 -0.69 -13.05 0.95
C VAL A 87 -1.69 -12.30 0.07
N PHE A 88 -1.23 -11.36 -0.76
CA PHE A 88 -2.09 -10.64 -1.69
C PHE A 88 -2.72 -11.58 -2.73
N THR A 89 -1.89 -12.42 -3.37
CA THR A 89 -2.34 -13.35 -4.41
C THR A 89 -3.31 -14.38 -3.84
N ALA A 90 -2.98 -14.97 -2.68
CA ALA A 90 -3.85 -15.94 -2.03
C ALA A 90 -5.18 -15.30 -1.58
N SER A 91 -5.17 -14.07 -1.09
CA SER A 91 -6.38 -13.36 -0.67
C SER A 91 -7.29 -13.03 -1.86
N LEU A 92 -6.71 -12.61 -2.99
CA LEU A 92 -7.45 -12.38 -4.22
C LEU A 92 -8.05 -13.68 -4.79
N ASP A 93 -7.29 -14.77 -4.81
CA ASP A 93 -7.79 -16.07 -5.28
C ASP A 93 -8.96 -16.57 -4.41
N ARG A 94 -8.89 -16.35 -3.08
CA ARG A 94 -9.98 -16.65 -2.15
C ARG A 94 -11.21 -15.78 -2.40
N ALA A 95 -11.04 -14.48 -2.61
CA ALA A 95 -12.14 -13.58 -2.94
C ALA A 95 -12.83 -13.99 -4.24
N VAL A 96 -12.06 -14.40 -5.26
CA VAL A 96 -12.61 -14.93 -6.52
C VAL A 96 -13.38 -16.23 -6.28
N ALA A 97 -12.82 -17.16 -5.50
CA ALA A 97 -13.49 -18.43 -5.19
C ALA A 97 -14.78 -18.25 -4.37
N ALA A 98 -14.85 -17.23 -3.53
CA ALA A 98 -16.05 -16.86 -2.75
C ALA A 98 -17.11 -16.13 -3.59
N GLY A 99 -16.76 -15.64 -4.79
CA GLY A 99 -17.64 -14.79 -5.61
C GLY A 99 -17.59 -13.30 -5.25
N ASP A 100 -16.73 -12.93 -4.30
CA ASP A 100 -16.53 -11.54 -3.85
C ASP A 100 -15.76 -10.69 -4.84
N ALA A 101 -15.00 -11.33 -5.73
CA ALA A 101 -14.21 -10.67 -6.77
C ALA A 101 -14.32 -11.36 -8.13
N SER A 102 -14.21 -10.56 -9.19
CA SER A 102 -13.99 -11.04 -10.56
C SER A 102 -12.50 -11.07 -10.86
N ARG A 103 -12.05 -12.07 -11.63
CA ARG A 103 -10.66 -12.13 -12.07
C ARG A 103 -10.33 -10.99 -13.02
N VAL A 104 -9.35 -10.15 -12.67
CA VAL A 104 -8.83 -9.10 -13.53
C VAL A 104 -7.45 -9.50 -14.07
N GLY A 105 -7.32 -9.57 -15.40
CA GLY A 105 -6.06 -9.95 -16.04
C GLY A 105 -5.58 -11.36 -15.68
N ARG A 106 -4.28 -11.60 -15.85
CA ARG A 106 -3.64 -12.91 -15.60
C ARG A 106 -2.74 -12.86 -14.37
N GLU A 107 -1.87 -11.86 -14.30
CA GLU A 107 -0.89 -11.69 -13.22
C GLU A 107 -1.50 -10.93 -12.04
N SER A 108 -1.84 -11.63 -10.94
CA SER A 108 -2.43 -11.02 -9.74
C SER A 108 -1.56 -9.88 -9.21
N LEU A 109 -0.24 -10.10 -9.13
CA LEU A 109 0.68 -9.15 -8.51
C LEU A 109 0.76 -7.80 -9.24
N ASN A 110 0.45 -7.77 -10.54
CA ASN A 110 0.38 -6.50 -11.27
C ASN A 110 -0.73 -5.59 -10.73
N LEU A 111 -1.83 -6.16 -10.23
CA LEU A 111 -2.92 -5.40 -9.61
C LEU A 111 -2.47 -4.70 -8.32
N PHE A 112 -1.63 -5.37 -7.53
CA PHE A 112 -0.98 -4.74 -6.37
C PHE A 112 -0.11 -3.56 -6.80
N TRP A 113 0.70 -3.72 -7.85
CA TRP A 113 1.55 -2.63 -8.34
C TRP A 113 0.75 -1.46 -8.93
N PHE A 114 -0.36 -1.69 -9.61
CA PHE A 114 -1.26 -0.61 -10.06
C PHE A 114 -1.87 0.15 -8.88
N ALA A 115 -2.28 -0.57 -7.83
CA ALA A 115 -2.75 0.03 -6.61
C ALA A 115 -1.66 0.87 -5.93
N HIS A 116 -0.45 0.32 -5.80
CA HIS A 116 0.73 1.03 -5.29
C HIS A 116 1.04 2.30 -6.09
N HIS A 117 1.07 2.23 -7.43
CA HIS A 117 1.32 3.40 -8.26
C HIS A 117 0.26 4.49 -8.07
N THR A 118 -0.99 4.10 -7.88
CA THR A 118 -2.10 5.03 -7.62
C THR A 118 -1.86 5.82 -6.33
N VAL A 119 -1.60 5.13 -5.21
CA VAL A 119 -1.37 5.79 -3.92
C VAL A 119 -0.05 6.56 -3.87
N PHE A 120 1.00 6.02 -4.51
CA PHE A 120 2.31 6.66 -4.60
C PHE A 120 2.23 8.00 -5.34
N MET A 121 1.59 8.01 -6.52
CA MET A 121 1.40 9.24 -7.29
C MET A 121 0.47 10.24 -6.59
N ALA A 122 -0.59 9.76 -5.93
CA ALA A 122 -1.45 10.62 -5.12
C ALA A 122 -0.67 11.30 -3.99
N ALA A 123 0.18 10.57 -3.26
CA ALA A 123 1.04 11.12 -2.22
C ALA A 123 2.07 12.12 -2.78
N LEU A 124 2.77 11.77 -3.86
CA LEU A 124 3.74 12.67 -4.52
C LEU A 124 3.10 14.00 -4.94
N SER A 125 1.87 13.97 -5.46
CA SER A 125 1.15 15.19 -5.87
C SER A 125 0.83 16.14 -4.71
N ARG A 126 0.89 15.63 -3.47
CA ARG A 126 0.61 16.37 -2.23
C ARG A 126 1.86 16.77 -1.44
N LEU A 127 3.03 16.23 -1.78
CA LEU A 127 4.29 16.51 -1.09
C LEU A 127 4.82 17.95 -1.17
N PRO A 128 4.60 18.73 -2.24
CA PRO A 128 5.06 20.12 -2.26
C PRO A 128 4.32 20.96 -1.22
N ALA A 129 4.96 22.03 -0.73
CA ALA A 129 4.36 22.94 0.26
C ALA A 129 3.00 23.53 -0.20
N VAL A 130 2.83 23.69 -1.52
CA VAL A 130 1.54 23.91 -2.16
C VAL A 130 1.21 22.66 -2.98
N PRO A 131 0.23 21.83 -2.56
CA PRO A 131 -0.11 20.61 -3.28
C PRO A 131 -0.44 20.86 -4.75
N CYS A 132 0.04 19.98 -5.63
CA CYS A 132 -0.30 20.00 -7.05
C CYS A 132 -1.78 19.63 -7.28
N LEU A 133 -2.34 18.79 -6.40
CA LEU A 133 -3.73 18.37 -6.40
C LEU A 133 -4.32 18.43 -4.99
N THR A 134 -5.60 18.78 -4.89
CA THR A 134 -6.36 18.79 -3.63
C THR A 134 -7.52 17.82 -3.74
N TYR A 135 -7.75 17.03 -2.70
CA TYR A 135 -8.69 15.91 -2.70
C TYR A 135 -9.82 16.06 -1.66
N GLY A 136 -10.21 17.29 -1.33
CA GLY A 136 -11.21 17.53 -0.30
C GLY A 136 -10.71 17.11 1.09
N ASN A 137 -11.57 16.48 1.90
CA ASN A 137 -11.20 16.05 3.25
C ASN A 137 -10.51 14.67 3.26
N ALA A 138 -9.70 14.42 4.30
CA ALA A 138 -8.84 13.25 4.39
C ALA A 138 -9.62 11.92 4.51
N ALA A 139 -10.73 11.91 5.24
CA ALA A 139 -11.54 10.71 5.45
C ALA A 139 -12.20 10.26 4.14
N ASP A 140 -12.77 11.20 3.38
CA ASP A 140 -13.35 10.93 2.07
C ASP A 140 -12.29 10.49 1.07
N LEU A 141 -11.09 11.09 1.09
CA LEU A 141 -9.98 10.66 0.23
C LEU A 141 -9.57 9.21 0.52
N GLU A 142 -9.39 8.85 1.79
CA GLU A 142 -9.01 7.49 2.17
C GLU A 142 -10.05 6.48 1.70
N ARG A 143 -11.32 6.74 1.98
CA ARG A 143 -12.43 5.88 1.54
C ARG A 143 -12.50 5.77 0.02
N GLN A 144 -12.51 6.89 -0.71
CA GLN A 144 -12.59 6.91 -2.16
C GLN A 144 -11.41 6.20 -2.82
N THR A 145 -10.21 6.35 -2.28
CA THR A 145 -9.02 5.67 -2.81
C THR A 145 -9.09 4.17 -2.58
N CYS A 146 -9.49 3.72 -1.38
CA CYS A 146 -9.72 2.29 -1.11
C CYS A 146 -10.75 1.72 -2.08
N GLU A 147 -11.89 2.40 -2.20
CA GLU A 147 -12.97 2.04 -3.10
C GLU A 147 -12.53 1.94 -4.58
N PHE A 148 -11.76 2.92 -5.06
CA PHE A 148 -11.22 2.92 -6.42
C PHE A 148 -10.30 1.73 -6.66
N ILE A 149 -9.38 1.48 -5.73
CA ILE A 149 -8.42 0.38 -5.83
C ILE A 149 -9.13 -0.98 -5.75
N LEU A 150 -10.02 -1.18 -4.77
CA LEU A 150 -10.72 -2.45 -4.57
C LEU A 150 -11.56 -2.84 -5.80
N ARG A 151 -12.24 -1.87 -6.42
CA ARG A 151 -12.92 -2.09 -7.70
C ARG A 151 -11.93 -2.42 -8.82
N GLY A 152 -10.80 -1.71 -8.88
CA GLY A 152 -9.75 -1.92 -9.87
C GLY A 152 -9.10 -3.31 -9.82
N ILE A 153 -8.95 -3.89 -8.63
CA ILE A 153 -8.43 -5.25 -8.45
C ILE A 153 -9.50 -6.34 -8.63
N GLY A 154 -10.78 -5.95 -8.70
CA GLY A 154 -11.88 -6.82 -9.11
C GLY A 154 -12.95 -7.10 -8.05
N LEU A 155 -12.89 -6.52 -6.85
CA LEU A 155 -13.93 -6.73 -5.84
C LEU A 155 -15.27 -6.15 -6.29
N ASN A 156 -16.34 -6.86 -5.96
CA ASN A 156 -17.71 -6.41 -6.21
C ASN A 156 -18.20 -5.43 -5.13
N GLU A 157 -19.27 -4.69 -5.43
CA GLU A 157 -19.81 -3.66 -4.53
C GLU A 157 -20.26 -4.21 -3.17
N ALA A 158 -20.81 -5.43 -3.13
CA ALA A 158 -21.31 -6.04 -1.91
C ALA A 158 -20.15 -6.37 -0.96
N ALA A 159 -19.08 -6.96 -1.47
CA ALA A 159 -17.87 -7.26 -0.70
C ALA A 159 -17.17 -5.99 -0.20
N ILE A 160 -17.10 -4.94 -1.04
CA ILE A 160 -16.54 -3.64 -0.63
C ILE A 160 -17.36 -3.05 0.52
N ALA A 161 -18.68 -3.00 0.39
CA ALA A 161 -19.55 -2.47 1.45
C ALA A 161 -19.48 -3.30 2.75
N GLU A 162 -19.38 -4.62 2.64
CA GLU A 162 -19.32 -5.51 3.81
C GLU A 162 -18.03 -5.35 4.62
N HIS A 163 -16.89 -5.17 3.95
CA HIS A 163 -15.57 -5.24 4.59
C HIS A 163 -14.92 -3.87 4.83
N LEU A 164 -15.21 -2.85 4.00
CA LEU A 164 -14.55 -1.55 4.11
C LEU A 164 -14.99 -0.80 5.38
N ASP A 165 -16.24 -0.98 5.80
CA ASP A 165 -16.81 -0.35 7.00
C ASP A 165 -16.53 -1.11 8.31
N ARG A 166 -15.91 -2.29 8.24
CA ARG A 166 -15.50 -3.00 9.46
C ARG A 166 -14.38 -2.24 10.15
N GLU A 167 -14.54 -2.06 11.46
CA GLU A 167 -13.46 -1.58 12.31
C GLU A 167 -12.28 -2.56 12.19
N LEU A 168 -11.11 -2.04 11.81
CA LEU A 168 -9.88 -2.82 11.88
C LEU A 168 -9.62 -3.10 13.36
N SER A 169 -9.25 -4.32 13.70
CA SER A 169 -8.91 -4.65 15.09
C SER A 169 -7.75 -3.76 15.57
N PRO A 170 -7.59 -3.52 16.88
CA PRO A 170 -6.47 -2.73 17.42
C PRO A 170 -5.08 -3.22 17.00
N ASP A 171 -4.95 -4.49 16.59
CA ASP A 171 -3.71 -5.08 16.10
C ASP A 171 -3.52 -4.83 14.59
N GLN A 172 -4.61 -4.80 13.81
CA GLN A 172 -4.62 -4.33 12.42
C GLN A 172 -4.44 -2.80 12.34
N MET A 173 -5.05 -2.04 13.26
CA MET A 173 -4.84 -0.60 13.41
C MET A 173 -3.41 -0.29 13.84
N ARG A 174 -2.81 -1.07 14.75
CA ARG A 174 -1.38 -0.91 15.11
C ARG A 174 -0.44 -1.26 13.97
N ALA A 175 -0.85 -2.19 13.11
CA ALA A 175 -0.10 -2.50 11.91
C ALA A 175 -0.14 -1.40 10.86
N VAL A 176 -1.25 -0.67 10.77
CA VAL A 176 -1.45 0.49 9.88
C VAL A 176 -0.97 1.82 10.50
N ALA A 177 -0.85 1.91 11.83
CA ALA A 177 -0.53 3.15 12.54
C ALA A 177 0.94 3.27 12.99
N ARG A 178 1.74 2.20 12.96
CA ARG A 178 3.16 2.23 13.41
C ARG A 178 4.17 2.60 12.33
N GLU A 179 3.72 3.01 11.17
CA GLU A 179 4.52 3.77 10.20
C GLU A 179 4.84 5.22 10.68
N SER A 180 4.42 5.58 11.90
CA SER A 180 4.50 6.93 12.48
C SER A 180 5.48 7.10 13.66
N VAL A 181 6.46 6.21 13.89
CA VAL A 181 7.50 6.42 14.93
C VAL A 181 8.88 6.00 14.47
#